data_AF-A0A553Q710-F1
#
_entry.id   AF-A0A553Q710-F1
#
_cell.length_a   1.000
_cell.length_b   1.000
_cell.length_c   1.000
_cell.angle_alpha   90.00
_cell.angle_beta   90.00
_cell.angle_gamma   90.00
#
_symmetry.space_group_name_H-M   'P 1'
#
loop_
_entity.id
_entity.type
_entity.pdbx_description
1 polymer ?
#
loop_
_entity_poly.entity_id
_entity_poly.type
_entity_poly.pdbx_seq_one_letter_code
_entity_poly.pdbx_strand_id
1 'polypeptide(L)'
;MGSAHFLSVCVASAQNCINMTFKTNPLEQAFRRPNVNLRSNPFTNQYWTTVSHTLPAMLYDAFLLLTGQKPRMMKTITRLHKAMMVLEYFTSHSWIWNTDNLTMLMNQMGAEDRKVFNIDVRQLHWAEYMENYCMGTKKLRNIRYTFNTVLVVFIWRIFIARSQMARNIWYFVVSLCFKFLSYFRASSTMRY
;
A
#
# COMPACT_ATOMS: atom_id res chain seq x y z
N MET A 1 -1.13 -25.98 26.06
CA MET A 1 0.21 -25.86 25.44
C MET A 1 0.18 -25.56 23.93
N GLY A 2 -0.95 -25.69 23.21
CA GLY A 2 -1.00 -25.58 21.73
C GLY A 2 -1.33 -24.21 21.10
N SER A 3 -2.00 -23.28 21.79
CA SER A 3 -2.48 -22.03 21.18
C SER A 3 -1.38 -21.01 20.90
N ALA A 4 -0.44 -20.83 21.82
CA ALA A 4 0.68 -19.89 21.66
C ALA A 4 1.64 -20.30 20.52
N HIS A 5 1.89 -21.60 20.38
CA HIS A 5 2.73 -22.14 19.30
C HIS A 5 2.05 -21.96 17.93
N PHE A 6 0.74 -22.23 17.83
CA PHE A 6 -0.02 -22.04 16.60
C PHE A 6 -0.06 -20.56 16.14
N LEU A 7 -0.27 -19.63 17.07
CA LEU A 7 -0.26 -18.20 16.75
C LEU A 7 1.10 -17.76 16.20
N SER A 8 2.20 -18.22 16.82
CA SER A 8 3.55 -17.87 16.38
C SER A 8 3.88 -18.36 14.96
N VAL A 9 3.45 -19.58 14.60
CA VAL A 9 3.67 -20.17 13.27
C VAL A 9 2.83 -19.46 12.21
N CYS A 10 1.56 -19.17 12.50
CA CYS A 10 0.68 -18.43 11.59
C CYS A 10 1.18 -17.00 11.34
N VAL A 11 1.61 -16.30 12.39
CA VAL A 11 2.15 -14.93 12.28
C VAL A 11 3.46 -14.91 11.47
N ALA A 12 4.37 -15.85 11.70
CA ALA A 12 5.61 -15.95 10.93
C ALA A 12 5.34 -16.26 9.45
N SER A 13 4.37 -17.14 9.16
CA SER A 13 3.96 -17.49 7.80
C SER A 13 3.34 -16.31 7.06
N ALA A 14 2.44 -15.56 7.73
CA ALA A 14 1.84 -14.35 7.18
C ALA A 14 2.90 -13.28 6.89
N GLN A 15 3.84 -13.06 7.81
CA GLN A 15 4.95 -12.13 7.63
C GLN A 15 5.80 -12.48 6.40
N ASN A 16 6.15 -13.76 6.23
CA ASN A 16 6.93 -14.22 5.09
C ASN A 16 6.18 -14.03 3.77
N CYS A 17 4.89 -14.34 3.74
CA CYS A 17 4.05 -14.13 2.56
C CYS A 17 4.01 -12.66 2.17
N ILE A 18 3.69 -11.75 3.11
CA ILE A 18 3.61 -10.31 2.86
C ILE A 18 4.95 -9.77 2.33
N ASN A 19 6.04 -10.16 2.98
CA ASN A 19 7.36 -9.75 2.55
C ASN A 19 7.67 -10.26 1.14
N MET A 20 7.41 -11.53 0.83
CA MET A 20 7.63 -12.08 -0.51
C MET A 20 6.82 -11.33 -1.56
N THR A 21 5.54 -11.05 -1.30
CA THR A 21 4.67 -10.32 -2.23
C THR A 21 5.22 -8.93 -2.54
N PHE A 22 5.71 -8.18 -1.56
CA PHE A 22 6.34 -6.89 -1.85
C PHE A 22 7.71 -7.00 -2.54
N LYS A 23 8.36 -8.17 -2.55
CA LYS A 23 9.58 -8.39 -3.38
C LYS A 23 9.19 -8.61 -4.82
N THR A 24 8.23 -9.49 -5.07
CA THR A 24 7.80 -9.88 -6.42
C THR A 24 6.96 -8.79 -7.09
N ASN A 25 6.22 -8.01 -6.30
CA ASN A 25 5.33 -6.97 -6.77
C ASN A 25 5.67 -5.62 -6.10
N PRO A 26 6.72 -4.91 -6.57
CA PRO A 26 7.12 -3.64 -5.97
C PRO A 26 6.04 -2.57 -6.13
N LEU A 27 5.93 -1.71 -5.10
CA LEU A 27 5.04 -0.57 -5.11
C LEU A 27 5.66 0.59 -5.89
N GLU A 28 4.99 1.04 -6.94
CA GLU A 28 5.36 2.27 -7.65
C GLU A 28 5.36 3.47 -6.69
N GLN A 29 6.38 4.31 -6.80
CA GLN A 29 6.58 5.56 -6.03
C GLN A 29 6.78 5.38 -4.51
N ALA A 30 7.04 4.16 -4.03
CA ALA A 30 7.41 3.95 -2.64
C ALA A 30 8.86 4.39 -2.38
N PHE A 31 9.07 5.20 -1.33
CA PHE A 31 10.42 5.61 -0.90
C PHE A 31 11.28 4.41 -0.45
N ARG A 32 10.64 3.43 0.21
CA ARG A 32 11.26 2.17 0.63
C ARG A 32 10.24 1.06 0.50
N ARG A 33 10.71 -0.14 0.11
CA ARG A 33 9.90 -1.36 0.13
C ARG A 33 9.43 -1.68 1.57
N PRO A 34 8.14 -1.96 1.80
CA PRO A 34 7.67 -2.43 3.11
C PRO A 34 8.37 -3.72 3.52
N ASN A 35 8.75 -3.79 4.79
CA ASN A 35 9.32 -4.99 5.39
C ASN A 35 8.65 -5.19 6.76
N VAL A 36 7.81 -6.21 6.87
CA VAL A 36 7.10 -6.54 8.10
C VAL A 36 7.99 -7.46 8.93
N ASN A 37 8.26 -7.06 10.17
CA ASN A 37 8.91 -7.90 11.16
C ASN A 37 8.22 -7.73 12.51
N LEU A 38 7.40 -8.71 12.88
CA LEU A 38 6.75 -8.75 14.18
C LEU A 38 7.73 -9.35 15.18
N ARG A 39 7.98 -8.63 16.28
CA ARG A 39 8.93 -9.05 17.31
C ARG A 39 8.21 -9.09 18.65
N SER A 40 8.49 -10.10 19.45
CA SER A 40 7.96 -10.25 20.81
C SER A 40 8.62 -9.30 21.81
N ASN A 41 9.89 -8.93 21.59
CA ASN A 41 10.61 -8.04 22.49
C ASN A 41 10.34 -6.55 22.15
N PRO A 42 9.65 -5.79 23.02
CA PRO A 42 9.32 -4.39 22.78
C PRO A 42 10.55 -3.49 22.66
N PHE A 43 11.62 -3.75 23.42
CA PHE A 43 12.86 -2.95 23.35
C PHE A 43 13.55 -3.08 22.00
N THR A 44 13.64 -4.32 21.49
CA THR A 44 14.21 -4.59 20.17
C THR A 44 13.33 -3.97 19.08
N ASN A 45 12.01 -4.05 19.22
CA ASN A 45 11.08 -3.45 18.27
C ASN A 45 11.21 -1.92 18.23
N GLN A 46 11.30 -1.28 19.39
CA GLN A 46 11.48 0.17 19.51
C GLN A 46 12.82 0.63 18.93
N TYR A 47 13.92 -0.07 19.24
CA TYR A 47 15.24 0.21 18.67
C TYR A 47 15.21 0.19 17.14
N TRP A 48 14.73 -0.91 16.54
CA TRP A 48 14.67 -1.03 15.08
C TRP A 48 13.70 -0.03 14.46
N THR A 49 12.59 0.29 15.13
CA THR A 49 11.65 1.32 14.68
C THR A 49 12.32 2.69 14.63
N THR A 50 13.04 3.07 15.69
CA THR A 50 13.74 4.35 15.74
C THR A 50 14.83 4.44 14.67
N VAL A 51 15.68 3.42 14.56
CA VAL A 51 16.82 3.43 13.63
C VAL A 51 16.37 3.29 12.16
N SER A 52 15.39 2.44 11.88
CA SER A 52 15.03 2.12 10.49
C SER A 52 13.94 3.02 9.93
N HIS A 53 13.10 3.63 10.77
CA HIS A 53 11.95 4.42 10.33
C HIS A 53 12.01 5.86 10.83
N THR A 54 12.19 6.09 12.12
CA THR A 54 12.12 7.45 12.70
C THR A 54 13.31 8.31 12.29
N LEU A 55 14.55 7.84 12.48
CA LEU A 55 15.75 8.61 12.15
C LEU A 55 15.82 8.96 10.65
N PRO A 56 15.62 8.02 9.70
CA PRO A 56 15.62 8.37 8.27
C PRO A 56 14.50 9.34 7.89
N ALA A 57 13.32 9.22 8.51
CA ALA A 57 12.21 10.13 8.26
C ALA A 57 12.50 11.54 8.76
N MET A 58 13.13 11.68 9.93
CA MET A 58 13.58 12.96 10.48
C MET A 58 14.64 13.62 9.59
N LEU A 59 15.66 12.85 9.18
CA LEU A 59 16.72 13.35 8.29
C LEU A 59 16.15 13.80 6.94
N TYR A 60 15.23 13.04 6.37
CA TYR A 60 14.58 13.39 5.11
C TYR A 60 13.70 14.65 5.25
N ASP A 61 12.91 14.76 6.31
CA ASP A 61 12.10 15.95 6.54
C ASP A 61 12.96 17.19 6.85
N ALA A 62 14.10 17.04 7.54
CA ALA A 62 15.07 18.11 7.73
C ALA A 62 15.67 18.58 6.39
N PHE A 63 16.03 17.65 5.51
CA PHE A 63 16.47 17.98 4.15
C PHE A 63 15.40 18.72 3.34
N LEU A 64 14.13 18.28 3.42
CA LEU A 64 13.03 18.99 2.77
C LEU A 64 12.88 20.41 3.30
N LEU A 65 12.95 20.61 4.63
CA LEU A 65 12.90 21.93 5.24
C LEU A 65 14.04 22.83 4.75
N LEU A 66 15.27 22.33 4.71
CA LEU A 66 16.44 23.08 4.22
C LEU A 66 16.35 23.45 2.73
N THR A 67 15.60 22.68 1.95
CA THR A 67 15.34 22.95 0.52
C THR A 67 14.04 23.73 0.27
N GLY A 68 13.40 24.26 1.32
CA GLY A 68 12.15 25.04 1.23
C GLY A 68 10.90 24.20 0.94
N GLN A 69 10.99 22.88 1.03
CA GLN A 69 9.89 21.95 0.82
C GLN A 69 9.18 21.59 2.13
N LYS A 70 7.91 21.19 2.02
CA LYS A 70 7.10 20.80 3.19
C LYS A 70 7.48 19.40 3.68
N PRO A 71 7.81 19.21 4.98
CA PRO A 71 8.08 17.90 5.55
C PRO A 71 6.83 17.02 5.54
N ARG A 72 7.00 15.73 5.23
CA ARG A 72 5.90 14.78 5.00
C ARG A 72 6.16 13.38 5.51
N MET A 73 7.42 12.98 5.72
CA MET A 73 7.76 11.61 6.02
C MET A 73 7.45 11.24 7.48
N MET A 74 7.70 12.14 8.43
CA MET A 74 7.33 11.92 9.83
C MET A 74 5.83 11.77 10.03
N LYS A 75 5.00 12.49 9.26
CA LYS A 75 3.54 12.30 9.26
C LYS A 75 3.15 10.90 8.82
N THR A 76 3.84 10.38 7.79
CA THR A 76 3.59 9.04 7.26
C THR A 76 4.00 7.97 8.28
N ILE A 77 5.20 8.07 8.86
CA ILE A 77 5.67 7.14 9.90
C ILE A 77 4.77 7.18 11.14
N THR A 78 4.32 8.36 11.58
CA THR A 78 3.41 8.49 12.73
C THR A 78 2.08 7.76 12.48
N ARG A 79 1.50 7.89 11.28
CA ARG A 79 0.27 7.17 10.90
C ARG A 79 0.48 5.66 10.88
N LEU A 80 1.61 5.21 10.32
CA LEU A 80 1.98 3.80 10.32
C LEU A 80 2.12 3.27 11.75
N HIS A 81 2.80 4.00 12.63
CA HIS A 81 3.00 3.61 14.02
C HIS A 81 1.68 3.48 14.78
N LYS A 82 0.74 4.41 14.58
CA LYS A 82 -0.62 4.28 15.15
C LYS A 82 -1.33 3.01 14.68
N ALA A 83 -1.23 2.66 13.39
CA ALA A 83 -1.82 1.43 12.88
C ALA A 83 -1.14 0.18 13.48
N MET A 84 0.19 0.21 13.64
CA MET A 84 0.94 -0.89 14.25
C MET A 84 0.56 -1.10 15.73
N MET A 85 0.34 -0.03 16.51
CA MET A 85 -0.12 -0.12 17.90
C MET A 85 -1.46 -0.85 18.03
N VAL A 86 -2.40 -0.61 17.11
CA VAL A 86 -3.68 -1.33 17.09
C VAL A 86 -3.47 -2.80 16.73
N LEU A 87 -2.61 -3.07 15.75
CA LEU A 87 -2.33 -4.43 15.29
C LEU A 87 -1.58 -5.28 16.34
N GLU A 88 -0.76 -4.65 17.17
CA GLU A 88 0.00 -5.30 18.24
C GLU A 88 -0.91 -6.10 19.17
N TYR A 89 -2.05 -5.53 19.58
CA TYR A 89 -3.01 -6.22 20.44
C TYR A 89 -3.47 -7.55 19.83
N PHE A 90 -3.81 -7.55 18.54
CA PHE A 90 -4.31 -8.73 17.85
C PHE A 90 -3.20 -9.75 17.55
N THR A 91 -1.97 -9.30 17.34
CA THR A 91 -0.84 -10.16 16.92
C THR A 91 -0.04 -10.71 18.09
N SER A 92 -0.06 -10.06 19.24
CA SER A 92 0.71 -10.46 20.43
C SER A 92 -0.08 -11.30 21.44
N HIS A 93 -1.41 -11.37 21.31
CA HIS A 93 -2.25 -12.16 22.21
C HIS A 93 -2.72 -13.45 21.54
N SER A 94 -2.73 -14.54 22.30
CA SER A 94 -3.32 -15.80 21.84
C SER A 94 -4.84 -15.74 22.01
N TRP A 95 -5.56 -16.06 20.93
CA TRP A 95 -7.01 -16.08 20.92
C TRP A 95 -7.51 -17.52 20.88
N ILE A 96 -8.41 -17.86 21.80
CA ILE A 96 -9.14 -19.13 21.77
C ILE A 96 -10.51 -18.81 21.19
N TRP A 97 -10.75 -19.25 19.96
CA TRP A 97 -12.03 -19.08 19.29
C TRP A 97 -12.88 -20.34 19.51
N ASN A 98 -14.09 -20.18 20.04
CA ASN A 98 -15.06 -21.26 20.08
C ASN A 98 -15.74 -21.35 18.70
N THR A 99 -15.75 -22.55 18.11
CA THR A 99 -16.33 -22.82 16.78
C THR A 99 -17.52 -23.80 16.82
N ASP A 100 -18.10 -24.04 17.99
CA ASP A 100 -19.16 -25.03 18.20
C ASP A 100 -20.40 -24.71 17.37
N ASN A 101 -20.86 -23.46 17.40
CA ASN A 101 -22.01 -23.00 16.61
C ASN A 101 -21.76 -23.11 15.10
N LEU A 102 -20.53 -22.81 14.66
CA LEU A 102 -20.15 -22.90 13.24
C LEU A 102 -20.12 -24.36 12.78
N THR A 103 -19.63 -25.25 13.64
CA THR A 103 -19.60 -26.70 13.38
C THR A 103 -21.02 -27.28 13.35
N MET A 104 -21.87 -26.88 14.29
CA MET A 104 -23.30 -27.25 14.31
C MET A 104 -24.01 -26.78 13.04
N LEU A 105 -23.84 -25.51 12.67
CA LEU A 105 -24.43 -24.94 11.45
C LEU A 105 -23.96 -25.69 10.20
N MET A 106 -22.66 -25.95 10.08
CA MET A 106 -22.12 -26.71 8.96
C MET A 106 -22.75 -28.11 8.88
N ASN A 107 -22.96 -28.79 9.99
CA ASN A 107 -23.55 -30.13 10.05
C ASN A 107 -25.04 -30.16 9.69
N GLN A 108 -25.77 -29.07 9.96
CA GLN A 108 -27.20 -28.95 9.62
C GLN A 108 -27.44 -28.47 8.18
N MET A 109 -26.41 -27.95 7.52
CA MET A 109 -26.50 -27.41 6.17
C MET A 109 -26.62 -28.53 5.12
N GLY A 110 -27.53 -28.36 4.16
CA GLY A 110 -27.66 -29.26 3.01
C GLY A 110 -26.41 -29.27 2.13
N ALA A 111 -26.20 -30.34 1.36
CA ALA A 111 -25.02 -30.48 0.50
C ALA A 111 -24.89 -29.38 -0.56
N GLU A 112 -26.02 -28.88 -1.09
CA GLU A 112 -26.03 -27.80 -2.07
C GLU A 112 -25.69 -26.44 -1.42
N ASP A 113 -26.30 -26.13 -0.28
CA ASP A 113 -26.00 -24.90 0.48
C ASP A 113 -24.53 -24.86 0.91
N ARG A 114 -23.96 -26.00 1.30
CA ARG A 114 -22.55 -26.09 1.70
C ARG A 114 -21.58 -25.83 0.53
N LYS A 115 -21.99 -26.12 -0.71
CA LYS A 115 -21.21 -25.78 -1.91
C LYS A 115 -21.32 -24.29 -2.24
N VAL A 116 -22.51 -23.71 -2.13
CA VAL A 116 -22.76 -22.29 -2.41
C VAL A 116 -22.10 -21.41 -1.34
N PHE A 117 -22.20 -21.80 -0.08
CA PHE A 117 -21.68 -21.09 1.09
C PHE A 117 -20.57 -21.91 1.76
N ASN A 118 -19.39 -21.97 1.12
CA ASN A 118 -18.25 -22.65 1.72
C ASN A 118 -17.63 -21.83 2.87
N ILE A 119 -18.04 -22.15 4.09
CA ILE A 119 -17.55 -21.50 5.32
C ILE A 119 -16.25 -22.15 5.83
N ASP A 120 -15.85 -23.30 5.27
CA ASP A 120 -14.68 -24.06 5.73
C ASP A 120 -13.35 -23.43 5.25
N VAL A 121 -12.82 -22.52 6.05
CA VAL A 121 -11.52 -21.86 5.82
C VAL A 121 -10.32 -22.81 5.76
N ARG A 122 -10.45 -24.07 6.18
CA ARG A 122 -9.34 -25.06 6.10
C ARG A 122 -9.06 -25.48 4.67
N GLN A 123 -10.06 -25.39 3.79
CA GLN A 123 -9.94 -25.71 2.38
C GLN A 123 -9.26 -24.58 1.58
N LEU A 124 -9.05 -23.42 2.21
CA LEU A 124 -8.46 -22.25 1.56
C LEU A 124 -6.94 -22.41 1.43
N HIS A 125 -6.43 -22.23 0.21
CA HIS A 125 -5.00 -22.12 -0.02
C HIS A 125 -4.49 -20.72 0.37
N TRP A 126 -4.04 -20.58 1.62
CA TRP A 126 -3.70 -19.30 2.23
C TRP A 126 -2.65 -18.48 1.46
N ALA A 127 -1.67 -19.13 0.84
CA ALA A 127 -0.63 -18.43 0.08
C ALA A 127 -1.22 -17.70 -1.15
N GLU A 128 -2.03 -18.41 -1.93
CA GLU A 128 -2.70 -17.84 -3.11
C GLU A 128 -3.73 -16.79 -2.71
N TYR A 129 -4.50 -17.03 -1.64
CA TYR A 129 -5.44 -16.04 -1.12
C TYR A 129 -4.75 -14.73 -0.73
N MET A 130 -3.63 -14.81 0.00
CA MET A 130 -2.87 -13.63 0.42
C MET A 130 -2.21 -12.90 -0.76
N GLU A 131 -1.73 -13.64 -1.77
CA GLU A 131 -1.22 -13.05 -3.00
C GLU A 131 -2.32 -12.30 -3.76
N ASN A 132 -3.46 -12.95 -3.99
CA ASN A 132 -4.63 -12.35 -4.63
C ASN A 132 -5.14 -11.12 -3.87
N TYR A 133 -5.16 -11.17 -2.54
CA TYR A 133 -5.50 -10.03 -1.69
C TYR A 133 -4.55 -8.85 -1.92
N CYS A 134 -3.23 -9.10 -1.86
CA CYS A 134 -2.23 -8.07 -2.09
C CYS A 134 -2.34 -7.47 -3.51
N MET A 135 -2.53 -8.31 -4.54
CA MET A 135 -2.72 -7.84 -5.91
C MET A 135 -4.02 -7.05 -6.09
N GLY A 136 -5.09 -7.46 -5.40
CA GLY A 136 -6.35 -6.74 -5.33
C GLY A 136 -6.17 -5.32 -4.79
N THR A 137 -5.42 -5.14 -3.70
CA THR A 137 -5.15 -3.81 -3.15
C THR A 137 -4.39 -2.91 -4.15
N LYS A 138 -3.42 -3.46 -4.90
CA LYS A 138 -2.70 -2.75 -5.97
C LYS A 138 -3.65 -2.35 -7.10
N LYS A 139 -4.53 -3.26 -7.54
CA LYS A 139 -5.50 -3.00 -8.61
C LYS A 139 -6.51 -1.92 -8.24
N LEU A 140 -7.05 -1.95 -7.02
CA LEU A 140 -7.99 -0.92 -6.53
C LEU A 140 -7.37 0.48 -6.53
N ARG A 141 -6.10 0.57 -6.10
CA ARG A 141 -5.34 1.82 -6.18
C ARG A 141 -5.22 2.32 -7.61
N ASN A 142 -4.85 1.45 -8.56
CA ASN A 142 -4.73 1.81 -9.97
C ASN A 142 -6.07 2.24 -10.59
N ILE A 143 -7.16 1.56 -10.25
CA ILE A 143 -8.52 1.94 -10.69
C ILE A 143 -8.87 3.35 -10.18
N ARG A 144 -8.62 3.63 -8.90
CA ARG A 144 -8.84 4.98 -8.32
C ARG A 144 -8.07 6.06 -9.08
N TYR A 145 -6.78 5.83 -9.36
CA TYR A 145 -5.96 6.78 -10.12
C TYR A 145 -6.47 6.98 -11.55
N THR A 146 -6.83 5.89 -12.22
CA THR A 146 -7.35 5.94 -13.59
C THR A 146 -8.65 6.73 -13.64
N PHE A 147 -9.59 6.43 -12.74
CA PHE A 147 -10.86 7.15 -12.64
C PHE A 147 -10.66 8.64 -12.36
N ASN A 148 -9.84 9.00 -11.37
CA ASN A 148 -9.53 10.40 -11.06
C ASN A 148 -8.89 11.12 -12.26
N THR A 149 -8.00 10.45 -13.00
CA THR A 149 -7.34 11.03 -14.18
C THR A 149 -8.35 11.29 -15.29
N VAL A 150 -9.22 10.32 -15.58
CA VAL A 150 -10.28 10.48 -16.59
C VAL A 150 -11.22 11.63 -16.23
N LEU A 151 -11.63 11.74 -14.95
CA LEU A 151 -12.45 12.86 -14.47
C LEU A 151 -11.75 14.21 -14.69
N VAL A 152 -10.47 14.33 -14.32
CA VAL A 152 -9.70 15.57 -14.52
C VAL A 152 -9.60 15.92 -16.00
N VAL A 153 -9.30 14.96 -16.87
CA VAL A 153 -9.23 15.18 -18.33
C VAL A 153 -10.58 15.61 -18.89
N PHE A 154 -11.67 14.99 -18.43
CA PHE A 154 -13.03 15.32 -18.86
C PHE A 154 -13.44 16.73 -18.43
N ILE A 155 -13.23 17.09 -17.16
CA ILE A 155 -13.48 18.44 -16.62
C ILE A 155 -12.65 19.48 -17.38
N TRP A 156 -11.36 19.19 -17.60
CA TRP A 156 -10.46 20.06 -18.35
C TRP A 156 -10.92 20.29 -19.79
N ARG A 157 -11.38 19.24 -20.48
CA ARG A 157 -11.92 19.36 -21.85
C ARG A 157 -13.17 20.24 -21.90
N ILE A 158 -14.09 20.09 -20.95
CA ILE A 158 -15.28 20.93 -20.85
C ILE A 158 -14.88 22.40 -20.58
N PHE A 159 -13.96 22.62 -19.65
CA PHE A 159 -13.50 23.96 -19.29
C PHE A 159 -12.84 24.70 -20.47
N ILE A 160 -11.94 24.04 -21.20
CA ILE A 160 -11.34 24.59 -22.43
C ILE A 160 -12.39 24.84 -23.52
N ALA A 161 -13.37 23.94 -23.70
CA ALA A 161 -14.41 24.13 -24.69
C ALA A 161 -15.28 25.37 -24.40
N ARG A 162 -15.50 25.70 -23.11
CA ARG A 162 -16.34 26.83 -22.69
C ARG A 162 -15.60 28.16 -22.58
N SER A 163 -14.29 28.18 -22.30
CA SER A 163 -13.53 29.41 -22.07
C SER A 163 -12.52 29.70 -23.18
N GLN A 164 -12.72 30.82 -23.89
CA GLN A 164 -11.78 31.31 -24.91
C GLN A 164 -10.42 31.67 -24.30
N MET A 165 -10.41 32.25 -23.09
CA MET A 165 -9.17 32.57 -22.38
C MET A 165 -8.38 31.30 -22.04
N ALA A 166 -9.07 30.23 -21.59
CA ALA A 166 -8.43 28.95 -21.29
C ALA A 166 -7.82 28.29 -22.54
N ARG A 167 -8.51 28.35 -23.70
CA ARG A 167 -7.95 27.90 -25.00
C ARG A 167 -6.66 28.63 -25.34
N ASN A 168 -6.69 29.96 -25.27
CA ASN A 168 -5.55 30.79 -25.65
C ASN A 168 -4.35 30.53 -24.72
N ILE A 169 -4.58 30.43 -23.41
CA ILE A 169 -3.55 30.06 -22.43
C ILE A 169 -3.01 28.66 -22.71
N TRP A 170 -3.87 27.67 -23.00
CA TRP A 170 -3.46 26.32 -23.32
C TRP A 170 -2.55 26.26 -24.56
N TYR A 171 -2.95 26.89 -25.66
CA TYR A 171 -2.12 26.93 -26.87
C TYR A 171 -0.78 27.65 -26.64
N PHE A 172 -0.79 28.73 -25.84
CA PHE A 172 0.43 29.42 -25.44
C PHE A 172 1.38 28.49 -24.66
N VAL A 173 0.88 27.78 -23.65
CA VAL A 173 1.67 26.84 -22.84
C VAL A 173 2.21 25.69 -23.68
N VAL A 174 1.38 25.08 -24.54
CA VAL A 174 1.81 23.99 -25.44
C VAL A 174 2.90 24.46 -26.41
N SER A 175 2.76 25.66 -26.98
CA SER A 175 3.75 26.27 -27.86
C SER A 175 5.09 26.52 -27.13
N LEU A 176 5.01 27.02 -25.89
CA LEU A 176 6.19 27.22 -25.05
C LEU A 176 6.91 25.89 -24.74
N CYS A 177 6.16 24.84 -24.40
CA CYS A 177 6.70 23.50 -24.14
C CYS A 177 7.36 22.91 -25.39
N PHE A 178 6.75 23.06 -26.57
CA PHE A 178 7.33 22.57 -27.83
C PHE A 178 8.65 23.27 -28.15
N LYS A 179 8.70 24.61 -27.98
CA LYS A 179 9.94 25.38 -28.12
C LYS A 179 10.99 24.91 -27.12
N PHE A 180 10.65 24.77 -25.85
CA PHE A 180 11.57 24.29 -24.82
C PHE A 180 12.13 22.90 -25.13
N LEU A 181 11.27 21.94 -25.51
CA LEU A 181 11.70 20.60 -25.92
C LEU A 181 12.61 20.63 -27.16
N SER A 182 12.33 21.52 -28.12
CA SER A 182 13.18 21.68 -29.30
C SER A 182 14.59 22.21 -28.96
N TYR A 183 14.72 23.09 -27.96
CA TYR A 183 16.01 23.54 -27.44
C TYR A 183 16.83 22.41 -26.82
N PHE A 184 16.23 21.55 -26.00
CA PHE A 184 16.92 20.39 -25.43
C PHE A 184 17.32 19.37 -26.50
N ARG A 185 16.44 19.12 -27.48
CA ARG A 185 16.74 18.24 -28.60
C ARG A 185 17.92 18.76 -29.42
N ALA A 186 17.95 20.05 -29.74
CA ALA A 186 19.07 20.69 -30.44
C ALA A 186 20.38 20.67 -29.63
N SER A 187 20.30 20.85 -28.30
CA SER A 187 21.47 20.78 -27.41
C SER A 187 22.03 19.34 -27.29
N SER A 188 21.17 18.32 -27.35
CA SER A 188 21.60 16.91 -27.33
C SER A 188 22.30 16.47 -28.63
N THR A 189 21.98 17.09 -29.77
CA THR A 189 22.63 16.83 -31.07
C THR A 189 23.98 17.52 -31.25
N MET A 190 24.35 18.48 -30.38
CA MET A 190 25.64 19.20 -30.43
C MET A 190 26.71 18.60 -29.48
N ARG A 191 26.44 17.46 -28.84
CA ARG A 191 27.42 16.74 -27.98
C ARG A 191 28.01 15.50 -28.69
N TYR A 192 28.45 15.66 -29.92
CA TYR A 192 29.30 14.69 -30.63
C TYR A 192 30.38 15.45 -31.39
#